data_AF-F0GVX3-F1
#
_entry.id   AF-F0GVX3-F1
#
_cell.length_a   1.000
_cell.length_b   1.000
_cell.length_c   1.000
_cell.angle_alpha   90.00
_cell.angle_beta   90.00
_cell.angle_gamma   90.00
#
_symmetry.space_group_name_H-M   'P 1'
#
loop_
_entity.id
_entity.type
_entity.pdbx_description
1 polymer ?
#
loop_
_entity_poly.entity_id
_entity_poly.type
_entity_poly.pdbx_seq_one_letter_code
_entity_poly.pdbx_strand_id
1 'polypeptide(L)'
;MTCDMYLDLGLKDIIKILGEKDCKRLAHTSYSTDGIEIPSDLSYNSDGDLYHDFDIYYGKVSEKSLPSLLYFQGGGLFMRLRRFLRSFVFLLLRGGGMWLI
;
A
#
# COMPACT_ATOMS: atom_id res chain seq x y z
N MET A 1 -9.78 -22.71 18.05
CA MET A 1 -8.97 -21.92 19.01
C MET A 1 -8.07 -21.02 18.19
N THR A 2 -8.39 -19.73 18.10
CA THR A 2 -7.48 -18.71 17.58
C THR A 2 -6.45 -18.42 18.68
N CYS A 3 -5.19 -18.83 18.47
CA CYS A 3 -4.10 -18.41 19.34
C CYS A 3 -3.83 -16.93 19.05
N ASP A 4 -4.11 -16.06 20.02
CA ASP A 4 -3.63 -14.69 19.98
C ASP A 4 -2.09 -14.74 19.94
N MET A 5 -1.52 -14.38 18.79
CA MET A 5 -0.09 -14.56 18.51
C MET A 5 0.83 -13.68 19.39
N TYR A 6 0.25 -12.73 20.14
CA TYR A 6 0.97 -11.73 20.93
C TYR A 6 0.28 -11.46 22.28
N LEU A 7 -0.07 -12.53 23.01
CA LEU A 7 -0.77 -12.46 24.30
C LEU A 7 -0.11 -11.56 25.36
N ASP A 8 1.21 -11.46 25.34
CA ASP A 8 1.99 -10.76 26.38
C ASP A 8 2.49 -9.38 25.94
N LEU A 9 2.10 -8.88 24.76
CA LEU A 9 2.62 -7.64 24.19
C LEU A 9 1.59 -6.52 24.18
N GLY A 10 2.05 -5.30 24.46
CA GLY A 10 1.26 -4.10 24.26
C GLY A 10 1.05 -3.79 22.77
N LEU A 11 -0.01 -3.06 22.44
CA LEU A 11 -0.32 -2.66 21.07
C LEU A 11 0.86 -1.95 20.37
N LYS A 12 1.60 -1.10 21.10
CA LYS A 12 2.79 -0.43 20.57
C LYS A 12 3.89 -1.40 20.14
N ASP A 13 4.11 -2.46 20.92
CA ASP A 13 5.13 -3.47 20.63
C ASP A 13 4.71 -4.31 19.43
N ILE A 14 3.43 -4.66 19.34
CA ILE A 14 2.85 -5.36 18.20
C ILE A 14 3.00 -4.54 16.91
N ILE A 15 2.71 -3.23 16.96
CA ILE A 15 2.91 -2.29 15.84
C ILE A 15 4.36 -2.26 15.38
N LYS A 16 5.29 -2.16 16.34
CA LYS A 16 6.71 -2.15 16.04
C LYS A 16 7.17 -3.44 15.38
N ILE A 17 6.79 -4.60 15.92
CA ILE A 17 7.17 -5.91 15.38
C ILE A 17 6.64 -6.10 13.95
N LEU A 18 5.38 -5.79 13.72
CA LEU A 18 4.78 -5.93 12.39
C LEU A 18 5.37 -4.94 11.39
N GLY A 19 5.62 -3.69 11.81
CA GLY A 19 6.33 -2.70 11.00
C GLY A 19 7.74 -3.16 10.60
N GLU A 20 8.52 -3.71 11.53
CA GLU A 20 9.86 -4.27 11.24
C GLU A 20 9.80 -5.47 10.28
N LYS A 21 8.83 -6.37 10.47
CA LYS A 21 8.62 -7.53 9.59
C LYS A 21 8.26 -7.08 8.17
N ASP A 22 7.36 -6.12 8.03
CA ASP A 22 6.99 -5.61 6.72
C ASP A 22 8.12 -4.82 6.06
N CYS A 23 8.91 -4.04 6.80
CA CYS A 23 10.11 -3.38 6.28
C CYS A 23 11.12 -4.40 5.74
N LYS A 24 11.37 -5.51 6.46
CA LYS A 24 12.21 -6.60 5.97
C LYS A 24 11.65 -7.22 4.70
N ARG A 25 10.35 -7.52 4.67
CA ARG A 25 9.66 -8.05 3.48
C ARG A 25 9.81 -7.12 2.28
N LEU A 26 9.63 -5.81 2.47
CA LEU A 26 9.78 -4.79 1.43
C LEU A 26 11.21 -4.68 0.91
N ALA A 27 12.21 -4.78 1.78
CA ALA A 27 13.61 -4.70 1.38
C ALA A 27 14.02 -5.84 0.44
N HIS A 28 13.37 -7.00 0.56
CA HIS A 28 13.61 -8.17 -0.29
C HIS A 28 12.75 -8.20 -1.55
N THR A 29 11.86 -7.22 -1.74
CA THR A 29 10.96 -7.21 -2.89
C THR A 29 11.40 -6.19 -3.93
N SER A 30 11.88 -6.70 -5.06
CA SER A 30 12.17 -5.90 -6.25
C SER A 30 10.99 -5.97 -7.20
N TYR A 31 10.44 -4.81 -7.54
CA TYR A 31 9.43 -4.68 -8.59
C TYR A 31 9.91 -3.59 -9.53
N SER A 32 9.90 -3.87 -10.84
CA SER A 32 10.22 -2.84 -11.82
C SER A 32 9.07 -1.83 -11.88
N THR A 33 9.42 -0.55 -11.76
CA THR A 33 8.52 0.60 -11.94
C THR A 33 8.42 1.02 -13.41
N ASP A 34 9.03 0.27 -14.32
CA ASP A 34 9.06 0.62 -15.74
C ASP A 34 7.65 0.70 -16.29
N GLY A 35 7.36 1.84 -16.92
CA GLY A 35 6.05 2.11 -17.51
C GLY A 35 4.96 2.47 -16.50
N ILE A 36 5.27 2.70 -15.22
CA ILE A 36 4.30 3.18 -14.22
C ILE A 36 4.70 4.59 -13.79
N GLU A 37 3.75 5.51 -13.83
CA GLU A 37 3.88 6.86 -13.28
C GLU A 37 3.18 6.95 -11.93
N ILE A 38 3.85 7.62 -10.99
CA ILE A 38 3.37 7.88 -9.64
C ILE A 38 3.59 9.37 -9.39
N PRO A 39 2.58 10.23 -9.57
CA PRO A 39 2.68 11.62 -9.13
C PRO A 39 2.93 11.65 -7.63
N SER A 40 3.88 12.50 -7.22
CA SER A 40 4.17 12.73 -5.81
C SER A 40 3.21 13.77 -5.23
N ASP A 41 3.11 13.78 -3.89
CA ASP A 41 2.60 14.92 -3.12
C ASP A 41 1.12 15.29 -3.36
N LEU A 42 0.28 14.28 -3.59
CA LEU A 42 -1.17 14.49 -3.64
C LEU A 42 -1.79 14.35 -2.25
N SER A 43 -2.64 15.31 -1.89
CA SER A 43 -3.39 15.30 -0.63
C SER A 43 -4.83 15.70 -0.85
N TYR A 44 -5.76 15.01 -0.18
CA TYR A 44 -7.19 15.34 -0.27
C TYR A 44 -7.57 16.44 0.73
N ASN A 45 -6.67 16.79 1.65
CA ASN A 45 -6.84 17.89 2.59
C ASN A 45 -5.53 18.64 2.76
N SER A 46 -5.57 19.97 2.79
CA SER A 46 -4.37 20.82 2.83
C SER A 46 -3.97 21.23 4.27
N ASP A 47 -4.15 20.33 5.24
CA ASP A 47 -3.85 20.59 6.66
C ASP A 47 -2.42 20.20 7.07
N GLY A 48 -1.64 19.67 6.13
CA GLY A 48 -0.28 19.19 6.39
C GLY A 48 -0.24 17.86 7.16
N ASP A 49 -1.39 17.23 7.38
CA ASP A 49 -1.44 15.89 7.92
C ASP A 49 -1.08 14.89 6.83
N LEU A 50 0.09 14.26 7.00
CA LEU A 50 0.58 13.22 6.11
C LEU A 50 -0.39 12.04 5.99
N TYR A 51 -1.41 11.87 6.85
CA TYR A 51 -2.45 10.85 6.70
C TYR A 51 -3.48 11.18 5.61
N HIS A 52 -3.55 12.43 5.15
CA HIS A 52 -4.45 12.87 4.09
C HIS A 52 -3.86 12.77 2.68
N ASP A 53 -2.58 12.41 2.60
CA ASP A 53 -1.94 12.20 1.31
C ASP A 53 -2.33 10.84 0.70
N PHE A 54 -2.23 10.72 -0.63
CA PHE A 54 -2.51 9.49 -1.35
C PHE A 54 -1.63 9.37 -2.60
N ASP A 55 -1.41 8.12 -3.05
CA ASP A 55 -0.65 7.85 -4.27
C ASP A 55 -1.65 7.46 -5.38
N ILE A 56 -1.49 8.03 -6.58
CA ILE A 56 -2.16 7.54 -7.80
C ILE A 56 -1.13 6.75 -8.60
N TYR A 57 -1.54 5.63 -9.19
CA TYR A 57 -0.68 4.80 -10.03
C TYR A 57 -1.34 4.58 -11.38
N TYR A 58 -0.63 4.88 -12.47
CA TYR A 58 -1.12 4.63 -13.82
C TYR A 58 0.01 4.23 -14.78
N GLY A 59 -0.34 3.48 -15.82
CA GLY A 59 0.63 3.06 -16.84
C GLY A 59 0.94 4.18 -17.84
N LYS A 60 2.16 4.19 -18.39
CA LYS A 60 2.49 4.95 -19.60
C LYS A 60 1.75 4.29 -20.77
N VAL A 61 0.84 5.03 -21.42
CA VAL A 61 0.07 4.67 -22.65
C VAL A 61 -1.19 3.83 -22.35
N SER A 62 -2.42 4.14 -22.79
CA SER A 62 -2.93 4.79 -24.02
C SER A 62 -4.13 5.71 -23.72
N GLU A 63 -4.53 6.53 -24.69
CA GLU A 63 -5.60 7.56 -24.69
C GLU A 63 -7.03 7.08 -24.35
N LYS A 64 -7.20 5.89 -23.76
CA LYS A 64 -8.50 5.36 -23.33
C LYS A 64 -8.67 5.53 -21.82
N SER A 65 -9.86 5.96 -21.41
CA SER A 65 -10.28 5.95 -20.00
C SER A 65 -10.11 4.54 -19.43
N LEU A 66 -9.20 4.39 -18.46
CA LEU A 66 -9.03 3.17 -17.70
C LEU A 66 -10.04 3.12 -16.55
N PRO A 67 -10.53 1.93 -16.16
CA PRO A 67 -11.29 1.80 -14.93
C PRO A 67 -10.43 2.23 -13.74
N SER A 68 -11.02 2.99 -12.83
CA SER A 68 -10.35 3.45 -11.61
C SER A 68 -10.58 2.45 -10.48
N LEU A 69 -9.51 2.08 -9.76
CA LEU A 69 -9.58 1.28 -8.56
C LEU A 69 -9.18 2.14 -7.36
N LEU A 70 -10.08 2.26 -6.39
CA LEU A 70 -9.79 2.91 -5.11
C LEU A 70 -9.51 1.84 -4.06
N TYR A 71 -8.35 1.94 -3.42
CA TYR A 71 -7.94 0.98 -2.40
C TYR A 71 -7.66 1.67 -1.06
N PHE A 72 -8.22 1.10 0.01
CA PHE A 72 -8.00 1.55 1.38
C PHE A 72 -7.21 0.50 2.15
N GLN A 73 -6.03 0.87 2.63
CA GLN A 73 -5.18 -0.04 3.39
C GLN A 73 -5.78 -0.36 4.76
N GLY A 74 -5.82 -1.66 5.08
CA GLY A 74 -6.10 -2.17 6.42
C GLY A 74 -4.95 -1.91 7.41
N GLY A 75 -4.87 -2.70 8.47
CA GLY A 75 -3.86 -2.51 9.53
C GLY A 75 -4.44 -2.05 10.87
N GLY A 76 -5.74 -2.27 11.06
CA GLY A 76 -6.42 -2.07 12.34
C GLY A 76 -6.44 -0.63 12.84
N LEU A 77 -6.37 0.36 11.93
CA LEU A 77 -6.27 1.81 12.22
C LEU A 77 -4.93 2.27 12.82
N PHE A 78 -4.05 1.36 13.20
CA PHE A 78 -2.79 1.70 13.88
C PHE A 78 -1.54 1.50 13.03
N MET A 79 -1.58 0.63 12.01
CA MET A 79 -0.47 0.42 11.09
C MET A 79 -0.77 1.03 9.73
N ARG A 80 -0.03 2.07 9.37
CA ARG A 80 -0.14 2.72 8.07
C ARG A 80 1.25 3.04 7.54
N LEU A 81 1.72 2.23 6.61
CA LEU A 81 2.82 2.62 5.74
C LEU A 81 2.38 2.42 4.30
N ARG A 82 2.23 3.54 3.56
CA ARG A 82 1.86 3.54 2.13
C ARG A 82 2.73 2.61 1.28
N ARG A 83 3.99 2.48 1.68
CA ARG A 83 4.97 1.63 1.00
C ARG A 83 4.60 0.15 1.01
N PHE A 84 3.84 -0.33 1.99
CA PHE A 84 3.48 -1.76 2.08
C PHE A 84 2.57 -2.24 0.95
N LEU A 85 1.91 -1.31 0.26
CA LEU A 85 0.95 -1.65 -0.78
C LEU A 85 1.50 -1.59 -2.21
N ARG A 86 2.65 -0.95 -2.41
CA ARG A 86 3.19 -0.66 -3.75
C ARG A 86 3.39 -1.92 -4.59
N SER A 87 3.85 -2.99 -3.93
CA SER A 87 3.99 -4.33 -4.50
C SER A 87 2.71 -4.86 -5.14
N PHE A 88 1.59 -4.78 -4.41
CA PHE A 88 0.29 -5.26 -4.83
C PHE A 88 -0.27 -4.42 -5.99
N VAL A 89 -0.13 -3.09 -5.91
CA VAL A 89 -0.60 -2.19 -6.97
C VAL A 89 0.16 -2.42 -8.28
N PHE A 90 1.47 -2.63 -8.24
CA PHE A 90 2.25 -2.95 -9.44
C PHE A 90 1.87 -4.30 -10.05
N LEU A 91 1.54 -5.29 -9.22
CA LEU A 91 1.01 -6.56 -9.70
C LEU A 91 -0.31 -6.37 -10.45
N LEU A 92 -1.23 -5.56 -9.90
CA LEU A 92 -2.51 -5.25 -10.53
C LEU A 92 -2.35 -4.54 -11.87
N LEU A 93 -1.49 -3.51 -11.93
CA LEU A 93 -1.27 -2.73 -13.15
C LEU A 93 -0.62 -3.55 -14.27
N ARG A 94 0.23 -4.52 -13.94
CA ARG A 94 0.88 -5.41 -14.93
C ARG A 94 0.04 -6.61 -15.30
N GLY A 95 -0.80 -7.08 -14.39
CA GLY A 95 -1.56 -8.31 -14.57
C GLY A 95 -2.67 -8.22 -15.62
N GLY A 96 -3.22 -7.02 -15.90
CA GLY A 96 -4.31 -6.82 -16.88
C GLY A 96 -5.56 -7.69 -16.65
N GLY A 97 -5.60 -8.44 -15.56
CA GLY A 97 -6.52 -9.53 -15.27
C GLY A 97 -7.22 -9.21 -13.96
N MET A 98 -8.21 -8.34 -14.09
CA MET A 98 -9.19 -8.05 -13.07
C MET A 98 -9.99 -9.32 -12.79
N TRP A 99 -9.67 -10.03 -11.70
CA TRP A 99 -10.63 -10.83 -10.94
C TRP A 99 -10.16 -10.87 -9.49
N LEU A 100 -10.84 -10.16 -8.59
CA LEU A 100 -11.35 -10.77 -7.37
C LEU A 100 -12.36 -9.82 -6.70
N ILE A 101 -13.47 -10.43 -6.30
CA ILE A 101 -14.53 -9.92 -5.43
C ILE A 101 -13.99 -9.76 -4.01
#